data_AF-A0A3Q0QVM7-F1
#
_entry.id   AF-A0A3Q0QVM7-F1
#
_cell.length_a   1.000
_cell.length_b   1.000
_cell.length_c   1.000
_cell.angle_alpha   90.00
_cell.angle_beta   90.00
_cell.angle_gamma   90.00
#
_symmetry.space_group_name_H-M   'P 1'
#
loop_
_entity.id
_entity.type
_entity.pdbx_description
1 polymer ?
#
loop_
_entity_poly.entity_id
_entity_poly.type
_entity_poly.pdbx_seq_one_letter_code
_entity_poly.pdbx_strand_id
1 'polypeptide(L)'
;MKTNLRSLAAFCPSFSCQIVAMPHSILFLITHNPTNATLNKFTEELKKFEVNTLVRVCDATYDKAPVEKEGIQVLDWPFDDGAPPPTQIVDDWLKLLNTKFREKPGCCIAVHCVAGLGRAPVLVALALIECGMKYEDAVQFIRQKRRGAFNSKQLLYLEKYRPKMRLRFKDNNGHNCCVQ
;
A
#
# COMPACT_ATOMS: atom_id res chain seq x y z
N MET A 1 -21.45 8.60 -17.18
CA MET A 1 -20.51 7.52 -17.53
C MET A 1 -20.07 6.85 -16.25
N LYS A 2 -20.63 5.66 -15.95
CA LYS A 2 -20.34 4.91 -14.71
C LYS A 2 -18.97 4.26 -14.86
N THR A 3 -17.93 4.86 -14.30
CA THR A 3 -16.63 4.21 -14.16
C THR A 3 -16.83 3.01 -13.23
N ASN A 4 -16.73 1.83 -13.83
CA ASN A 4 -17.05 0.56 -13.20
C ASN A 4 -15.93 0.21 -12.21
N LEU A 5 -15.99 0.79 -11.01
CA LEU A 5 -15.03 0.60 -9.91
C LEU A 5 -14.87 -0.87 -9.49
N ARG A 6 -15.79 -1.74 -9.94
CA ARG A 6 -15.79 -3.19 -9.69
C ARG A 6 -14.76 -3.97 -10.50
N SER A 7 -14.13 -3.39 -11.54
CA SER A 7 -13.25 -4.14 -12.44
C SER A 7 -11.74 -4.01 -12.18
N LEU A 8 -11.31 -3.14 -11.26
CA LEU A 8 -9.87 -2.92 -10.95
C LEU A 8 -9.38 -3.69 -9.73
N ALA A 9 -10.19 -4.59 -9.19
CA ALA A 9 -9.69 -5.73 -8.44
C ALA A 9 -9.07 -6.71 -9.44
N ALA A 10 -7.93 -6.35 -10.05
CA ALA A 10 -7.15 -7.27 -10.85
C ALA A 10 -6.79 -8.45 -9.95
N PHE A 11 -7.48 -9.57 -10.18
CA PHE A 11 -7.24 -10.82 -9.49
C PHE A 11 -5.88 -11.30 -9.98
N CYS A 12 -4.81 -11.00 -9.24
CA CYS A 12 -3.51 -11.57 -9.53
C CYS A 12 -3.61 -13.08 -9.27
N PRO A 13 -3.38 -13.94 -10.28
CA PRO A 13 -3.50 -15.38 -10.12
C PRO A 13 -2.34 -16.01 -9.33
N SER A 14 -1.28 -15.24 -9.02
CA SER A 14 -0.24 -15.70 -8.10
C SER A 14 -0.69 -15.45 -6.66
N PHE A 15 -0.69 -16.51 -5.83
CA PHE A 15 -1.01 -16.43 -4.40
C PHE A 15 -0.10 -15.47 -3.61
N SER A 16 0.96 -14.97 -4.23
CA SER A 16 2.01 -14.14 -3.63
C SER A 16 1.77 -12.62 -3.73
N CYS A 17 0.92 -12.14 -4.63
CA CYS A 17 0.79 -10.71 -4.91
C CYS A 17 -0.66 -10.27 -4.81
N GLN A 18 -0.96 -9.26 -4.00
CA GLN A 18 -2.33 -8.82 -3.77
C GLN A 18 -2.47 -7.32 -3.97
N ILE A 19 -3.39 -6.93 -4.85
CA ILE A 19 -3.64 -5.53 -5.22
C ILE A 19 -4.80 -5.00 -4.39
N VAL A 20 -4.55 -3.87 -3.76
CA VAL A 20 -5.52 -3.07 -3.04
C VAL A 20 -5.69 -1.78 -3.84
N ALA A 21 -6.79 -1.69 -4.59
CA ALA A 21 -7.10 -0.53 -5.41
C ALA A 21 -7.86 0.52 -4.61
N MET A 22 -7.40 1.79 -4.67
CA MET A 22 -8.17 2.92 -4.17
C MET A 22 -9.03 3.54 -5.28
N PRO A 23 -10.23 4.05 -4.98
CA PRO A 23 -11.04 4.80 -5.93
C PRO A 23 -10.28 6.03 -6.46
N HIS A 24 -10.07 6.09 -7.78
CA HIS A 24 -9.62 7.28 -8.54
C HIS A 24 -8.21 7.82 -8.25
N SER A 25 -7.28 7.04 -7.71
CA SER A 25 -6.00 7.64 -7.27
C SER A 25 -4.75 6.73 -7.38
N ILE A 26 -4.43 5.91 -6.38
CA ILE A 26 -3.22 5.07 -6.30
C ILE A 26 -3.62 3.61 -6.10
N LEU A 27 -2.85 2.72 -6.73
CA LEU A 27 -2.93 1.29 -6.51
C LEU A 27 -1.84 0.87 -5.50
N PHE A 28 -2.19 0.01 -4.55
CA PHE A 28 -1.22 -0.61 -3.66
C PHE A 28 -1.02 -2.07 -4.04
N LEU A 29 0.24 -2.48 -4.14
CA LEU A 29 0.60 -3.87 -4.37
C LEU A 29 1.29 -4.42 -3.12
N ILE A 30 0.65 -5.35 -2.41
CA ILE A 30 1.26 -6.03 -1.27
C ILE A 30 1.90 -7.34 -1.75
N THR A 31 3.22 -7.46 -1.62
CA THR A 31 3.99 -8.62 -2.09
C THR A 31 4.73 -9.32 -0.95
N HIS A 32 5.33 -10.47 -1.26
CA HIS A 32 6.30 -11.13 -0.38
C HIS A 32 7.72 -10.60 -0.60
N ASN A 33 8.58 -10.86 0.37
CA ASN A 33 10.00 -10.61 0.22
C ASN A 33 10.60 -11.50 -0.87
N PRO A 34 11.23 -10.94 -1.92
CA PRO A 34 11.95 -11.74 -2.89
C PRO A 34 13.24 -12.30 -2.27
N THR A 35 13.74 -13.38 -2.87
CA THR A 35 15.13 -13.83 -2.69
C THR A 35 15.99 -13.32 -3.84
N ASN A 36 17.31 -13.31 -3.68
CA ASN A 36 18.23 -12.93 -4.76
C ASN A 36 18.00 -13.76 -6.04
N ALA A 37 17.62 -15.04 -5.90
CA ALA A 37 17.33 -15.92 -7.04
C ALA A 37 16.02 -15.56 -7.77
N THR A 38 15.04 -14.98 -7.07
CA THR A 38 13.74 -14.60 -7.64
C THR A 38 13.64 -13.12 -7.98
N LEU A 39 14.69 -12.33 -7.72
CA LEU A 39 14.66 -10.87 -7.83
C LEU A 39 14.32 -10.40 -9.26
N ASN A 40 14.85 -11.05 -10.30
CA ASN A 40 14.53 -10.69 -11.69
C ASN A 40 13.03 -10.87 -12.00
N LYS A 41 12.46 -12.01 -11.61
CA LYS A 41 11.02 -12.27 -11.78
C LYS A 41 10.16 -11.29 -10.98
N PHE A 42 10.61 -10.97 -9.76
CA PHE A 42 9.96 -9.98 -8.92
C PHE A 42 9.94 -8.60 -9.58
N THR A 43 11.06 -8.14 -10.12
CA THR A 43 11.15 -6.86 -10.83
C THR A 43 10.26 -6.83 -12.08
N GLU A 44 10.19 -7.94 -12.83
CA GLU A 44 9.24 -8.08 -13.95
C GLU A 44 7.78 -7.99 -13.50
N GLU A 45 7.42 -8.59 -12.37
CA GLU A 45 6.07 -8.48 -11.79
C GLU A 45 5.76 -7.04 -11.37
N LEU A 46 6.70 -6.35 -10.71
CA LEU A 46 6.52 -4.94 -10.34
C LEU A 46 6.26 -4.06 -11.56
N LYS A 47 6.98 -4.30 -12.66
CA LYS A 47 6.76 -3.59 -13.93
C LYS A 47 5.39 -3.85 -14.54
N LYS A 48 4.91 -5.10 -14.50
CA LYS A 48 3.57 -5.46 -15.03
C LYS A 48 2.45 -4.70 -14.32
N PHE A 49 2.64 -4.38 -13.04
CA PHE A 49 1.70 -3.58 -12.26
C PHE A 49 2.01 -2.08 -12.27
N GLU A 50 2.94 -1.64 -13.13
CA GLU A 50 3.38 -0.24 -13.25
C GLU A 50 3.80 0.37 -11.90
N VAL A 51 4.46 -0.44 -11.08
CA VAL A 51 4.98 0.01 -9.78
C VAL A 51 6.08 1.03 -10.01
N ASN A 52 5.94 2.21 -9.42
CA ASN A 52 6.95 3.27 -9.47
C ASN A 52 7.83 3.32 -8.21
N THR A 53 7.30 2.83 -7.09
CA THR A 53 7.93 2.93 -5.78
C THR A 53 7.66 1.66 -5.00
N LEU A 54 8.73 1.09 -4.46
CA LEU A 54 8.74 -0.10 -3.62
C LEU A 54 9.14 0.30 -2.21
N VAL A 55 8.27 0.06 -1.23
CA VAL A 55 8.54 0.31 0.19
C VAL A 55 8.82 -1.00 0.90
N ARG A 56 10.01 -1.12 1.49
CA ARG A 56 10.44 -2.27 2.30
C ARG A 56 10.21 -1.93 3.77
N VAL A 57 9.29 -2.64 4.42
CA VAL A 57 8.95 -2.43 5.85
C VAL A 57 9.55 -3.48 6.78
N CYS A 58 10.43 -4.31 6.25
CA CYS A 58 11.26 -5.25 7.02
C CYS A 58 12.73 -5.01 6.70
N ASP A 59 13.61 -5.69 7.43
CA ASP A 59 15.05 -5.67 7.16
C ASP A 59 15.34 -6.07 5.71
N ALA A 60 16.30 -5.37 5.11
CA ALA A 60 16.70 -5.61 3.74
C ALA A 60 17.45 -6.94 3.63
N THR A 61 16.93 -7.86 2.83
CA THR A 61 17.57 -9.18 2.60
C THR A 61 18.14 -9.34 1.18
N TYR A 62 18.02 -8.31 0.35
CA TYR A 62 18.47 -8.30 -1.04
C TYR A 62 18.92 -6.88 -1.44
N ASP A 63 19.79 -6.81 -2.44
CA ASP A 63 20.26 -5.54 -2.99
C ASP A 63 19.16 -4.86 -3.82
N LYS A 64 18.97 -3.56 -3.61
CA LYS A 64 17.96 -2.76 -4.30
C LYS A 64 18.43 -2.25 -5.66
N ALA A 65 19.75 -2.24 -5.92
CA ALA A 65 20.29 -1.71 -7.18
C ALA A 65 19.67 -2.33 -8.45
N PRO A 66 19.39 -3.64 -8.53
CA PRO A 66 18.72 -4.23 -9.69
C PRO A 66 17.29 -3.72 -9.91
N VAL A 67 16.58 -3.40 -8.83
CA VAL A 67 15.21 -2.85 -8.89
C VAL A 67 15.24 -1.36 -9.27
N GLU A 68 16.18 -0.61 -8.69
CA GLU A 68 16.38 0.82 -8.99
C GLU A 68 16.85 1.06 -10.43
N LYS A 69 17.68 0.16 -10.98
CA LYS A 69 18.11 0.20 -12.39
C LYS A 69 16.94 0.17 -13.37
N GLU A 70 15.84 -0.46 -12.97
CA GLU A 70 14.62 -0.56 -13.77
C GLU A 70 13.67 0.63 -13.58
N GLY A 71 14.11 1.69 -12.90
CA GLY A 71 13.35 2.92 -12.69
C GLY A 71 12.36 2.86 -11.51
N ILE A 72 12.46 1.84 -10.66
CA ILE A 72 11.60 1.68 -9.48
C ILE A 72 12.34 2.21 -8.26
N GLN A 73 11.81 3.26 -7.63
CA GLN A 73 12.41 3.82 -6.41
C GLN A 73 12.21 2.87 -5.23
N VAL A 74 13.29 2.51 -4.51
CA VAL A 74 13.20 1.61 -3.34
C VAL A 74 13.44 2.39 -2.04
N LEU A 75 12.47 2.32 -1.12
CA LEU A 75 12.48 3.01 0.17
C LEU A 75 12.53 2.00 1.33
N ASP A 76 13.40 2.28 2.30
CA ASP A 76 13.70 1.39 3.42
C ASP A 76 13.15 1.97 4.73
N TRP A 77 12.01 1.46 5.19
CA TRP A 77 11.33 1.91 6.41
C TRP A 77 11.00 0.72 7.34
N PRO A 78 12.02 0.01 7.85
CA PRO A 78 11.82 -1.13 8.74
C PRO A 78 11.19 -0.69 10.07
N PHE A 79 10.28 -1.50 10.58
CA PHE A 79 9.78 -1.41 11.96
C PHE A 79 9.46 -2.79 12.53
N ASP A 80 9.36 -2.88 13.86
CA ASP A 80 9.23 -4.14 14.59
C ASP A 80 8.00 -4.94 14.18
N ASP A 81 8.17 -6.27 14.10
CA ASP A 81 7.07 -7.14 13.72
C ASP A 81 5.96 -7.17 14.78
N GLY A 82 4.73 -7.07 14.29
CA GLY A 82 3.54 -6.97 15.12
C GLY A 82 3.41 -5.72 15.98
N ALA A 83 4.35 -4.77 15.90
CA ALA A 83 4.23 -3.44 16.46
C ALA A 83 3.49 -2.50 15.49
N PRO A 84 2.90 -1.41 15.99
CA PRO A 84 2.43 -0.32 15.13
C PRO A 84 3.63 0.42 14.49
N PRO A 85 3.46 1.01 13.30
CA PRO A 85 4.51 1.79 12.66
C PRO A 85 4.84 3.03 13.52
N PRO A 86 6.13 3.37 13.68
CA PRO A 86 6.58 4.62 14.27
C PRO A 86 5.97 5.85 13.59
N THR A 87 5.75 6.92 14.37
CA THR A 87 5.11 8.15 13.86
C THR A 87 5.86 8.75 12.67
N GLN A 88 7.20 8.71 12.68
CA GLN A 88 8.02 9.17 11.56
C GLN A 88 7.73 8.40 10.26
N ILE A 89 7.67 7.06 10.33
CA ILE A 89 7.34 6.21 9.17
C ILE A 89 5.94 6.53 8.65
N VAL A 90 4.98 6.78 9.55
CA VAL A 90 3.63 7.21 9.15
C VAL A 90 3.68 8.55 8.42
N ASP A 91 4.39 9.54 8.94
CA ASP A 91 4.50 10.86 8.31
C ASP A 91 5.21 10.80 6.95
N ASP A 92 6.30 10.04 6.83
CA ASP A 92 7.02 9.83 5.58
C ASP A 92 6.16 9.09 4.55
N TRP A 93 5.39 8.08 4.99
CA TRP A 93 4.43 7.38 4.15
C TRP A 93 3.37 8.33 3.59
N LEU A 94 2.71 9.11 4.44
CA LEU A 94 1.68 10.06 4.00
C LEU A 94 2.25 11.15 3.09
N LYS A 95 3.48 11.59 3.34
CA LYS A 95 4.19 12.53 2.47
C LYS A 95 4.46 11.92 1.09
N LEU A 96 4.98 10.69 1.05
CA LEU A 96 5.20 9.94 -0.20
C LEU A 96 3.90 9.83 -0.99
N LEU A 97 2.83 9.41 -0.33
CA LEU A 97 1.51 9.28 -0.95
C LEU A 97 1.06 10.60 -1.54
N ASN A 98 1.06 11.70 -0.78
CA ASN A 98 0.64 13.01 -1.25
C ASN A 98 1.45 13.48 -2.48
N THR A 99 2.76 13.20 -2.51
CA THR A 99 3.59 13.47 -3.69
C THR A 99 3.18 12.62 -4.88
N LYS A 100 3.10 11.29 -4.71
CA LYS A 100 2.78 10.34 -5.80
C LYS A 100 1.37 10.52 -6.36
N PHE A 101 0.40 10.85 -5.50
CA PHE A 101 -0.97 11.17 -5.91
C PHE A 101 -1.02 12.38 -6.85
N ARG A 102 -0.15 13.38 -6.65
CA ARG A 102 -0.10 14.60 -7.48
C ARG A 102 0.70 14.41 -8.76
N GLU A 103 1.74 13.59 -8.73
CA GLU A 103 2.62 13.35 -9.88
C GLU A 103 1.93 12.57 -11.00
N LYS A 104 1.27 11.45 -10.66
CA LYS A 104 0.69 10.55 -11.66
C LYS A 104 -0.56 9.84 -11.14
N PRO A 105 -1.77 10.20 -11.62
CA PRO A 105 -2.98 9.43 -11.37
C PRO A 105 -2.81 7.99 -11.88
N GLY A 106 -3.22 7.01 -11.08
CA GLY A 106 -3.14 5.59 -11.42
C GLY A 106 -1.77 4.94 -11.18
N CYS A 107 -0.83 5.64 -10.54
CA CYS A 107 0.45 4.99 -10.20
C CYS A 107 0.28 3.91 -9.12
N CYS A 108 1.17 2.92 -9.16
CA CYS A 108 1.16 1.80 -8.23
C CYS A 108 2.36 1.89 -7.26
N ILE A 109 2.08 1.75 -5.97
CA ILE A 109 3.10 1.67 -4.91
C ILE A 109 3.08 0.26 -4.35
N ALA A 110 4.21 -0.42 -4.43
CA ALA A 110 4.38 -1.73 -3.83
C ALA A 110 4.87 -1.61 -2.38
N VAL A 111 4.35 -2.44 -1.49
CA VAL A 111 4.78 -2.52 -0.09
C VAL A 111 5.02 -3.98 0.25
N HIS A 112 6.21 -4.31 0.74
CA HIS A 112 6.53 -5.66 1.16
C HIS A 112 7.16 -5.71 2.55
N CYS A 113 6.89 -6.82 3.23
CA CYS A 113 7.51 -7.21 4.49
C CYS A 113 8.25 -8.54 4.22
N VAL A 114 8.26 -9.48 5.16
CA VAL A 114 8.80 -10.84 4.98
C VAL A 114 7.73 -11.73 4.32
N ALA A 115 6.68 -12.06 5.07
CA ALA A 115 5.55 -12.85 4.60
C ALA A 115 4.38 -12.00 4.07
N GLY A 116 4.51 -10.67 4.08
CA GLY A 116 3.48 -9.70 3.64
C GLY A 116 2.20 -9.63 4.48
N LEU A 117 2.07 -10.40 5.57
CA LEU A 117 0.82 -10.55 6.33
C LEU A 117 0.61 -9.51 7.44
N GLY A 118 1.70 -8.93 7.97
CA GLY A 118 1.65 -8.06 9.16
C GLY A 118 1.83 -6.58 8.83
N ARG A 119 3.09 -6.16 8.68
CA ARG A 119 3.51 -4.74 8.64
C ARG A 119 3.01 -3.99 7.39
N ALA A 120 3.11 -4.60 6.22
CA ALA A 120 2.73 -3.96 4.95
C ALA A 120 1.23 -3.61 4.88
N PRO A 121 0.29 -4.51 5.26
CA PRO A 121 -1.13 -4.18 5.38
C PRO A 121 -1.44 -2.97 6.27
N VAL A 122 -0.65 -2.70 7.33
CA VAL A 122 -0.90 -1.56 8.23
C VAL A 122 -0.70 -0.23 7.52
N LEU A 123 0.37 -0.07 6.72
CA LEU A 123 0.57 1.17 5.95
C LEU A 123 -0.53 1.38 4.90
N VAL A 124 -0.96 0.30 4.25
CA VAL A 124 -2.07 0.36 3.28
C VAL A 124 -3.38 0.74 3.98
N ALA A 125 -3.67 0.20 5.16
CA ALA A 125 -4.84 0.58 5.96
C ALA A 125 -4.80 2.06 6.34
N LEU A 126 -3.65 2.59 6.76
CA LEU A 126 -3.49 4.02 7.06
C LEU A 126 -3.79 4.90 5.84
N ALA A 127 -3.37 4.48 4.64
CA ALA A 127 -3.69 5.19 3.40
C ALA A 127 -5.21 5.23 3.14
N LEU A 128 -5.90 4.09 3.31
CA LEU A 128 -7.35 4.00 3.16
C LEU A 128 -8.07 4.93 4.15
N ILE A 129 -7.62 4.94 5.41
CA ILE A 129 -8.22 5.75 6.49
C ILE A 129 -8.00 7.25 6.24
N GLU A 130 -6.83 7.65 5.79
CA GLU A 130 -6.51 9.04 5.45
C GLU A 130 -7.29 9.55 4.23
N CYS A 131 -7.68 8.64 3.32
CA CYS A 131 -8.62 8.92 2.23
C CYS A 131 -10.09 8.97 2.70
N GLY A 132 -10.36 8.76 3.98
CA GLY A 132 -11.69 8.89 4.58
C GLY A 132 -12.47 7.59 4.77
N MET A 133 -11.87 6.43 4.52
CA MET A 133 -12.45 5.14 4.87
C MET A 133 -12.43 4.95 6.39
N LYS A 134 -13.45 4.31 6.97
CA LYS A 134 -13.39 3.93 8.39
C LYS A 134 -12.38 2.81 8.58
N TYR A 135 -11.81 2.69 9.77
CA TYR A 135 -10.78 1.68 10.01
C TYR A 135 -11.33 0.26 9.88
N GLU A 136 -12.59 0.02 10.29
CA GLU A 136 -13.28 -1.26 10.16
C GLU A 136 -13.40 -1.67 8.69
N ASP A 137 -13.83 -0.73 7.84
CA ASP A 137 -13.99 -0.93 6.40
C ASP A 137 -12.63 -1.17 5.74
N ALA A 138 -11.60 -0.42 6.13
CA ALA A 138 -10.23 -0.60 5.64
C ALA A 138 -9.68 -1.99 6.00
N VAL A 139 -9.87 -2.41 7.25
CA VAL A 139 -9.47 -3.75 7.71
C VAL A 139 -10.22 -4.84 6.95
N GLN A 140 -11.52 -4.71 6.77
CA GLN A 140 -12.33 -5.68 6.03
C GLN A 140 -11.92 -5.75 4.56
N PHE A 141 -11.73 -4.59 3.92
CA PHE A 141 -11.31 -4.51 2.52
C PHE A 141 -9.98 -5.21 2.27
N ILE A 142 -9.00 -4.98 3.15
CA ILE A 142 -7.71 -5.66 3.08
C ILE A 142 -7.86 -7.15 3.38
N ARG A 143 -8.67 -7.55 4.37
CA ARG A 143 -8.90 -8.97 4.70
C ARG A 143 -9.62 -9.76 3.61
N GLN A 144 -10.48 -9.11 2.81
CA GLN A 144 -11.10 -9.73 1.64
C GLN A 144 -10.04 -10.17 0.60
N LYS A 145 -8.95 -9.41 0.49
CA LYS A 145 -7.81 -9.77 -0.37
C LYS A 145 -6.83 -10.68 0.35
N ARG A 146 -6.50 -10.37 1.61
CA ARG A 146 -5.51 -11.07 2.44
C ARG A 146 -6.12 -11.64 3.70
N ARG A 147 -6.59 -12.90 3.62
CA ARG A 147 -7.04 -13.62 4.83
C ARG A 147 -5.90 -13.67 5.86
N GLY A 148 -6.21 -13.33 7.10
CA GLY A 148 -5.23 -13.31 8.20
C GLY A 148 -4.40 -12.02 8.31
N ALA A 149 -4.70 -10.97 7.53
CA ALA A 149 -4.08 -9.67 7.76
C ALA A 149 -4.46 -9.09 9.14
N PHE A 150 -3.49 -8.39 9.74
CA PHE A 150 -3.53 -7.72 11.04
C PHE A 150 -3.56 -8.65 12.24
N ASN A 151 -2.71 -8.35 13.23
CA ASN A 151 -2.82 -8.90 14.58
C ASN A 151 -3.65 -7.99 15.50
N SER A 152 -3.94 -8.43 16.73
CA SER A 152 -4.75 -7.67 17.69
C SER A 152 -4.14 -6.32 18.10
N LYS A 153 -2.81 -6.20 18.22
CA LYS A 153 -2.12 -4.93 18.54
C LYS A 153 -2.27 -3.91 17.40
N GLN A 154 -2.18 -4.38 16.15
CA GLN A 154 -2.35 -3.54 14.97
C GLN A 154 -3.80 -3.09 14.77
N LEU A 155 -4.77 -3.96 15.06
CA LEU A 155 -6.18 -3.58 15.06
C LEU A 155 -6.46 -2.49 16.10
N LEU A 156 -5.96 -2.66 17.32
CA LEU A 156 -6.10 -1.66 18.38
C LEU A 156 -5.43 -0.33 18.01
N TYR A 157 -4.31 -0.37 17.31
CA TYR A 157 -3.65 0.81 16.77
C TYR A 157 -4.51 1.52 15.72
N LEU A 158 -5.04 0.78 14.74
CA LEU A 158 -5.90 1.34 13.68
C LEU A 158 -7.21 1.90 14.23
N GLU A 159 -7.80 1.29 15.25
CA GLU A 159 -8.97 1.78 15.96
C GLU A 159 -8.71 3.13 16.65
N LYS A 160 -7.54 3.28 17.27
CA LYS A 160 -7.15 4.53 17.96
C LYS A 160 -6.57 5.59 17.03
N TYR A 161 -6.26 5.23 15.78
CA TYR A 161 -5.64 6.12 14.83
C TYR A 161 -6.58 7.29 14.49
N ARG A 162 -6.05 8.51 14.58
CA ARG A 162 -6.77 9.73 14.20
C ARG A 162 -6.20 10.24 12.87
N PRO A 163 -6.96 10.15 11.76
CA PRO A 163 -6.49 10.63 10.48
C PRO A 163 -6.23 12.14 10.52
N LYS A 164 -5.12 12.54 9.91
CA LYS A 164 -4.74 13.94 9.70
C LYS A 164 -5.50 14.57 8.53
N MET A 165 -6.23 13.77 7.75
CA MET A 165 -7.00 14.14 6.55
C MET A 165 -6.13 14.82 5.49
N ARG A 166 -4.85 14.45 5.41
CA ARG A 166 -3.86 15.06 4.52
C ARG A 166 -3.99 14.62 3.06
N LEU A 167 -4.75 13.55 2.83
CA LEU A 167 -4.98 12.96 1.50
C LEU A 167 -6.37 13.30 0.92
N ARG A 168 -7.20 14.08 1.63
CA ARG A 168 -8.50 14.52 1.12
C ARG A 168 -8.31 15.60 0.06
N PHE A 169 -8.73 15.32 -1.16
CA PHE A 169 -8.88 16.32 -2.20
C PHE A 169 -10.29 16.90 -2.16
N LYS A 170 -10.35 18.23 -2.29
CA LYS A 170 -11.60 18.96 -2.54
C LYS A 170 -11.82 18.87 -4.04
N ASP A 171 -12.78 18.06 -4.48
CA ASP A 171 -13.24 18.16 -5.87
C ASP A 171 -13.71 19.59 -6.12
N ASN A 172 -13.33 20.18 -7.25
CA ASN A 172 -13.78 21.52 -7.68
C ASN A 172 -15.31 21.62 -7.85
N ASN A 173 -16.05 20.54 -7.61
CA ASN A 173 -17.50 20.44 -7.71
C ASN A 173 -18.21 20.19 -6.36
N GLY A 174 -17.56 20.45 -5.21
CA GLY A 174 -18.20 20.40 -3.89
C GLY A 174 -18.71 19.02 -3.45
N HIS A 175 -18.39 17.95 -4.19
CA HIS A 175 -18.70 16.59 -3.78
C HIS A 175 -17.54 16.06 -2.95
N ASN A 176 -17.76 15.89 -1.64
CA ASN A 176 -16.88 15.05 -0.85
C ASN A 176 -16.94 13.65 -1.45
N CYS A 177 -15.85 13.18 -2.04
CA CYS A 177 -15.69 11.78 -2.43
C CYS A 177 -15.60 10.95 -1.14
N CYS A 178 -16.79 10.68 -0.58
CA CYS A 178 -17.01 9.69 0.45
C CYS A 178 -17.25 8.39 -0.30
N VAL A 179 -16.48 7.35 0.00
CA VAL A 179 -16.82 5.99 -0.40
C VAL A 179 -18.21 5.70 0.17
N GLN A 180 -19.20 5.54 -0.71
CA GLN A 180 -20.57 5.14 -0.38
C GLN A 180 -20.87 3.81 -1.06
#